data_AF-A0A132GQM6-F1
#
_entry.id   AF-A0A132GQM6-F1
#
_cell.length_a   1.000
_cell.length_b   1.000
_cell.length_c   1.000
_cell.angle_alpha   90.00
_cell.angle_beta   90.00
_cell.angle_gamma   90.00
#
_symmetry.space_group_name_H-M   'P 1'
#
loop_
_entity.id
_entity.type
_entity.pdbx_description
1 polymer ?
#
loop_
_entity_poly.entity_id
_entity_poly.type
_entity_poly.pdbx_seq_one_letter_code
_entity_poly.pdbx_strand_id
1 'polypeptide(L)'
;MTIKIERVINQWDSETDEVIVRFLNLLTLAKTRRELEQALDFSPFKEQFRKHLLWGWGSRHLWAKQRCPYNGSVAENRLLIVEF
;
A
#
# COMPACT_ATOMS: atom_id res chain seq x y z
N MET A 1 -1.70 -7.65 13.92
CA MET A 1 -1.41 -7.19 12.54
C MET A 1 -0.06 -7.70 12.08
N THR A 2 -0.02 -8.44 10.99
CA THR A 2 1.21 -8.95 10.36
C THR A 2 1.30 -8.43 8.95
N ILE A 3 2.39 -7.73 8.62
CA ILE A 3 2.65 -7.22 7.27
C ILE A 3 3.59 -8.21 6.57
N LYS A 4 3.17 -8.70 5.40
CA LYS A 4 3.98 -9.60 4.55
C LYS A 4 4.19 -8.94 3.20
N ILE A 5 5.44 -8.68 2.84
CA ILE A 5 5.82 -8.26 1.48
C ILE A 5 5.95 -9.55 0.66
N GLU A 6 5.10 -9.70 -0.36
CA GLU A 6 4.97 -10.93 -1.17
C GLU A 6 5.79 -10.88 -2.47
N ARG A 7 6.17 -9.68 -2.91
CA ARG A 7 6.88 -9.44 -4.18
C ARG A 7 7.89 -8.30 -4.08
N VAL A 8 8.82 -8.28 -5.04
CA VAL A 8 9.77 -7.19 -5.22
C VAL A 8 9.05 -5.90 -5.64
N ILE A 9 9.61 -4.77 -5.22
CA ILE A 9 9.14 -3.44 -5.61
C ILE A 9 9.70 -3.14 -7.00
N ASN A 10 8.82 -2.90 -7.96
CA ASN A 10 9.21 -2.38 -9.26
C ASN A 10 9.46 -0.87 -9.15
N GLN A 11 10.68 -0.42 -9.40
CA GLN A 11 11.03 1.01 -9.43
C GLN A 11 10.59 1.62 -10.75
N TRP A 12 9.31 1.98 -10.86
CA TRP A 12 8.77 2.55 -12.09
C TRP A 12 9.11 4.04 -12.21
N ASP A 13 8.97 4.81 -11.15
CA ASP A 13 9.27 6.24 -11.10
C ASP A 13 10.30 6.56 -10.00
N SER A 14 10.95 7.73 -10.09
CA SER A 14 11.95 8.18 -9.12
C SER A 14 11.39 8.34 -7.69
N GLU A 15 10.08 8.52 -7.53
CA GLU A 15 9.43 8.63 -6.22
C GLU A 15 9.01 7.28 -5.62
N THR A 16 9.15 6.18 -6.37
CA THR A 16 8.48 4.91 -6.03
C THR A 16 8.91 4.37 -4.66
N ASP A 17 10.20 4.31 -4.40
CA ASP A 17 10.80 3.86 -3.15
C ASP A 17 10.33 4.70 -1.96
N GLU A 18 10.33 6.03 -2.11
CA GLU A 18 9.85 6.93 -1.06
C GLU A 18 8.37 6.66 -0.72
N VAL A 19 7.52 6.52 -1.74
CA VAL A 19 6.08 6.28 -1.56
C VAL A 19 5.82 4.93 -0.91
N ILE A 20 6.54 3.88 -1.32
CA ILE A 20 6.39 2.55 -0.73
C ILE A 20 6.84 2.56 0.74
N VAL A 21 7.98 3.19 1.07
CA VAL A 21 8.46 3.30 2.46
C VAL A 21 7.46 4.07 3.32
N ARG A 22 6.92 5.20 2.84
CA ARG A 22 5.87 5.96 3.55
C ARG A 22 4.62 5.12 3.79
N PHE A 23 4.20 4.34 2.78
CA PHE A 23 3.05 3.45 2.90
C PHE A 23 3.30 2.38 3.96
N LEU A 24 4.44 1.68 3.91
CA LEU A 24 4.82 0.68 4.91
C LEU A 24 4.87 1.27 6.33
N ASN A 25 5.45 2.46 6.50
CA ASN A 25 5.47 3.14 7.80
C ASN A 25 4.04 3.36 8.34
N LEU A 26 3.13 3.86 7.50
CA LEU A 26 1.72 4.02 7.86
C LEU A 26 1.09 2.68 8.29
N LEU A 27 1.34 1.59 7.55
CA LEU A 27 0.84 0.26 7.91
C LEU A 27 1.36 -0.20 9.29
N THR A 28 2.63 0.07 9.61
CA THR A 28 3.27 -0.37 10.88
C THR A 28 2.82 0.42 12.11
N LEU A 29 2.37 1.67 11.92
CA LEU A 29 1.90 2.53 12.99
C LEU A 29 0.53 2.11 13.51
N ALA A 30 -0.36 1.63 12.63
CA ALA A 30 -1.67 1.13 13.01
C ALA A 30 -1.56 -0.19 13.79
N LYS A 31 -2.32 -0.31 14.88
CA LYS A 31 -2.41 -1.52 15.73
C LYS A 31 -3.70 -2.30 15.51
N THR A 32 -4.72 -1.64 14.97
CA THR A 32 -6.02 -2.26 14.65
C THR A 32 -6.45 -1.99 13.21
N ARG A 33 -7.39 -2.80 12.71
CA ARG A 33 -8.02 -2.58 11.40
C ARG A 33 -8.62 -1.18 11.27
N ARG A 34 -9.34 -0.73 12.30
CA ARG A 34 -10.02 0.58 12.32
C ARG A 34 -9.02 1.73 12.27
N GLU A 35 -7.93 1.64 13.02
CA GLU A 35 -6.84 2.63 12.95
C GLU A 35 -6.20 2.66 11.56
N LEU A 36 -6.03 1.50 10.92
CA LEU A 36 -5.45 1.44 9.58
C LEU A 36 -6.39 2.05 8.53
N GLU A 37 -7.69 1.74 8.60
CA GLU A 37 -8.71 2.37 7.75
C GLU A 37 -8.67 3.89 7.89
N GLN A 38 -8.67 4.41 9.12
CA GLN A 38 -8.57 5.85 9.38
C GLN A 38 -7.25 6.45 8.88
N ALA A 39 -6.11 5.79 9.14
CA ALA A 39 -4.81 6.27 8.70
C ALA A 39 -4.73 6.37 7.18
N LEU A 40 -5.23 5.37 6.44
CA LEU A 40 -5.28 5.40 4.98
C LEU A 40 -6.28 6.44 4.46
N ASP A 41 -7.40 6.64 5.15
CA ASP A 41 -8.43 7.55 4.69
C ASP A 41 -8.08 9.03 4.86
N PHE A 42 -7.40 9.36 5.95
CA PHE A 42 -7.02 10.73 6.32
C PHE A 42 -5.54 11.05 6.08
N SER A 43 -4.78 10.13 5.45
CA SER A 43 -3.38 10.40 5.14
C SER A 43 -3.25 11.60 4.18
N PRO A 44 -2.35 12.57 4.45
CA PRO A 44 -2.04 13.62 3.48
C PRO A 44 -1.37 13.06 2.21
N PHE A 45 -0.81 11.84 2.26
CA PHE A 45 -0.16 11.17 1.14
C PHE A 45 -1.11 10.27 0.32
N LYS A 46 -2.43 10.27 0.61
CA LYS A 46 -3.41 9.35 0.00
C LYS A 46 -3.38 9.35 -1.52
N GLU A 47 -3.29 10.52 -2.15
CA GLU A 47 -3.24 10.63 -3.61
C GLU A 47 -1.90 10.12 -4.18
N GLN A 48 -0.79 10.35 -3.46
CA GLN A 48 0.52 9.82 -3.84
C GLN A 48 0.55 8.28 -3.73
N PHE A 49 -0.10 7.72 -2.70
CA PHE A 49 -0.30 6.28 -2.59
C PHE A 49 -1.16 5.76 -3.76
N ARG A 50 -2.30 6.39 -4.08
CA ARG A 50 -3.18 5.95 -5.19
C ARG A 50 -2.52 5.99 -6.57
N LYS A 51 -1.52 6.86 -6.75
CA LYS A 51 -0.70 6.94 -7.95
C LYS A 51 0.19 5.69 -8.11
N HIS A 52 0.73 5.15 -7.00
CA HIS A 52 1.71 4.06 -7.00
C HIS A 52 1.17 2.70 -6.53
N LEU A 53 0.00 2.69 -5.90
CA LEU A 53 -0.59 1.54 -5.24
C LEU A 53 -2.09 1.49 -5.48
N LEU A 54 -2.58 0.27 -5.69
CA LEU A 54 -3.99 -0.09 -5.57
C LEU A 54 -4.14 -0.98 -4.35
N TRP A 55 -5.06 -0.67 -3.45
CA TRP A 55 -5.33 -1.49 -2.28
C TRP A 55 -6.81 -1.73 -2.06
N GLY A 56 -7.13 -2.77 -1.29
CA GLY A 56 -8.50 -3.12 -0.95
C GLY A 56 -8.59 -3.99 0.30
N TRP A 57 -9.80 -4.06 0.84
CA TRP A 57 -10.09 -4.75 2.09
C TRP A 57 -10.74 -6.11 1.84
N GLY A 58 -10.18 -7.15 2.47
CA GLY A 58 -10.85 -8.42 2.68
C GLY A 58 -11.55 -8.47 4.04
N SER A 59 -12.08 -9.64 4.39
CA SER A 59 -12.72 -9.86 5.71
C SER A 59 -11.73 -9.73 6.86
N ARG A 60 -10.49 -10.21 6.68
CA ARG A 60 -9.44 -10.24 7.72
C ARG A 60 -8.07 -9.75 7.24
N HIS A 61 -8.02 -9.04 6.12
CA HIS A 61 -6.77 -8.49 5.62
C HIS A 61 -6.95 -7.24 4.77
N LEU A 62 -5.89 -6.45 4.64
CA LEU A 62 -5.68 -5.47 3.57
C LEU A 62 -4.74 -6.09 2.53
N TRP A 63 -5.02 -5.93 1.25
CA TRP A 63 -4.07 -6.27 0.18
C TRP A 63 -3.66 -5.01 -0.59
N ALA A 64 -2.44 -4.97 -1.10
CA ALA A 64 -1.99 -3.91 -2.00
C ALA A 64 -1.21 -4.47 -3.19
N LYS A 65 -1.41 -3.88 -4.37
CA LYS A 65 -0.71 -4.12 -5.63
C LYS A 65 -0.02 -2.83 -6.05
N GLN A 66 1.13 -2.91 -6.72
CA GLN A 66 1.73 -1.73 -7.34
C GLN A 66 0.91 -1.29 -8.55
N ARG A 67 0.80 0.04 -8.72
CA ARG A 67 0.20 0.71 -9.87
C ARG A 67 1.24 1.60 -10.55
N CYS A 68 1.36 1.48 -11.87
CA CYS A 68 2.33 2.22 -12.66
C CYS A 68 1.89 3.68 -12.75
N PRO A 69 2.72 4.64 -12.28
CA PRO A 69 2.33 6.05 -12.22
C PRO A 69 2.14 6.68 -13.60
N TYR A 70 2.74 6.13 -14.66
CA TYR A 70 2.70 6.71 -16.01
C TYR A 70 1.46 6.30 -16.82
N ASN A 71 1.04 5.04 -16.73
CA ASN A 71 -0.05 4.50 -17.55
C ASN A 71 -1.19 3.88 -16.71
N GLY A 72 -1.07 3.88 -15.39
CA GLY A 72 -2.08 3.38 -14.48
C GLY A 72 -2.24 1.85 -14.44
N SER A 73 -1.42 1.10 -15.17
CA SER A 73 -1.47 -0.37 -15.15
C SER A 73 -1.17 -0.90 -13.75
N VAL A 74 -1.79 -2.02 -13.38
CA VAL A 74 -1.63 -2.61 -12.05
C VAL A 74 -0.86 -3.91 -12.20
N ALA A 75 0.14 -4.13 -11.35
CA ALA A 75 0.88 -5.37 -11.30
C ALA A 75 -0.09 -6.54 -11.06
N GLU A 76 0.11 -7.65 -11.77
CA GLU A 76 -0.76 -8.82 -11.66
C GLU A 76 -0.79 -9.37 -10.23
N ASN A 77 0.38 -9.45 -9.61
CA ASN A 77 0.57 -9.96 -8.26
C ASN A 77 0.42 -8.86 -7.19
N ARG A 78 0.02 -9.27 -5.98
CA ARG A 78 0.09 -8.42 -4.78
C ARG A 78 1.53 -8.07 -4.46
N LEU A 79 1.75 -6.82 -4.07
CA LEU A 79 2.99 -6.39 -3.46
C LEU A 79 3.06 -6.88 -2.01
N LEU A 80 1.97 -6.68 -1.26
CA LEU A 80 1.90 -7.00 0.15
C LEU A 80 0.48 -7.32 0.61
N ILE A 81 0.41 -7.94 1.78
CA ILE A 81 -0.80 -8.20 2.54
C ILE A 81 -0.58 -7.82 4.01
N VAL A 82 -1.62 -7.28 4.66
CA VAL A 82 -1.67 -7.04 6.10
C VAL A 82 -2.79 -7.87 6.70
N GLU A 83 -2.44 -8.86 7.52
CA GLU A 83 -3.41 -9.73 8.20
C GLU A 83 -3.70 -9.16 9.60
N PHE A 84 -4.97 -9.09 9.99
CA PHE A 84 -5.40 -8.55 11.29
C PHE A 84 -5.53 -9.64 12.35
#